data_AF-K2EP28-F1
#
_entry.id   AF-K2EP28-F1
#
_cell.length_a   1.000
_cell.length_b   1.000
_cell.length_c   1.000
_cell.angle_alpha   90.00
_cell.angle_beta   90.00
_cell.angle_gamma   90.00
#
_symmetry.space_group_name_H-M   'P 1'
#
loop_
_entity.id
_entity.type
_entity.pdbx_description
1 polymer ?
#
loop_
_entity_poly.entity_id
_entity_poly.type
_entity_poly.pdbx_seq_one_letter_code
_entity_poly.pdbx_strand_id
1 'polypeptide(L)'
;MSLDLAQQLQNVLKNSKHVLIFMAQDFSGDAIGSAWATYSFLKKNNIEATVVVPSDERYLERFSFLEKPETVIDSLAGARDFVLAFNTKFNKITNVRTERIDEELRIFITPEKGSIDPRDFSFIPAKFKYDLVIVLGSPDKESLGKVYEENPDIFYEVPVVNIDHHTENDNFGQVNIVDITASSTSEVVADLMHKIDEKNIDEAMAESLLTGIIDSTNSFQKKNTTPKSLQVASMLMTKGADQQKIIRYLYKTQPLHLLKLWGRVMARLYWEDDIFLAWAPVFLEDFVQSRSKPSDVPFILDKVRENYSAGKIFMVLYNHSAGEVRGVIKCINNDQAKKVSQILDVKVSGDVCEFAEQSEDTLQAGKHIIEKLRAGLAS
;
A
#
# COMPACT_ATOMS: atom_id res chain seq x y z
N MET A 1 4.55 0.36 37.98
CA MET A 1 4.92 1.20 36.83
C MET A 1 4.27 0.60 35.60
N SER A 2 3.60 1.41 34.77
CA SER A 2 3.11 0.96 33.47
C SER A 2 4.30 0.53 32.60
N LEU A 3 4.14 -0.56 31.83
CA LEU A 3 5.14 -1.02 30.89
C LEU A 3 5.35 0.03 29.79
N ASP A 4 6.59 0.20 29.33
CA ASP A 4 6.84 0.99 28.13
C ASP A 4 6.30 0.28 26.87
N LEU A 5 6.21 0.99 25.75
CA LEU A 5 5.60 0.46 24.52
C LEU A 5 6.35 -0.76 23.95
N ALA A 6 7.68 -0.79 24.06
CA ALA A 6 8.48 -1.93 23.61
C ALA A 6 8.21 -3.17 24.49
N GLN A 7 8.09 -2.99 25.80
CA GLN A 7 7.71 -4.05 26.75
C GLN A 7 6.28 -4.55 26.53
N GLN A 8 5.34 -3.65 26.20
CA GLN A 8 3.97 -4.04 25.84
C GLN A 8 3.98 -4.91 24.58
N LEU A 9 4.69 -4.50 23.53
CA LEU A 9 4.85 -5.28 22.31
C LEU A 9 5.49 -6.65 22.59
N GLN A 10 6.59 -6.70 23.34
CA GLN A 10 7.24 -7.96 23.73
C GLN A 10 6.29 -8.91 24.46
N ASN A 11 5.44 -8.38 25.35
CA ASN A 11 4.49 -9.21 26.08
C ASN A 11 3.39 -9.79 25.20
N VAL A 12 2.93 -9.04 24.19
CA VAL A 12 1.99 -9.55 23.20
C VAL A 12 2.69 -10.62 22.35
N LEU A 13 3.86 -10.33 21.80
CA LEU A 13 4.63 -11.26 20.95
C LEU A 13 4.99 -12.58 21.64
N LYS A 14 5.30 -12.57 22.95
CA LYS A 14 5.59 -13.80 23.72
C LYS A 14 4.45 -14.82 23.72
N ASN A 15 3.22 -14.36 23.53
CA ASN A 15 2.03 -15.22 23.53
C ASN A 15 1.51 -15.52 22.11
N SER A 16 2.20 -15.02 21.08
CA SER A 16 1.80 -15.15 19.68
C SER A 16 2.65 -16.18 18.96
N LYS A 17 2.01 -16.92 18.05
CA LYS A 17 2.64 -17.90 17.16
C LYS A 17 2.35 -17.62 15.70
N HIS A 18 1.15 -17.14 15.39
CA HIS A 18 0.71 -16.87 14.03
C HIS A 18 0.21 -15.43 13.91
N VAL A 19 1.05 -14.57 13.38
CA VAL A 19 0.81 -13.13 13.26
C VAL A 19 0.38 -12.78 11.85
N LEU A 20 -0.66 -11.96 11.75
CA LEU A 20 -1.09 -11.34 10.49
C LEU A 20 -0.64 -9.88 10.46
N ILE A 21 0.08 -9.49 9.41
CA ILE A 21 0.58 -8.12 9.22
C ILE A 21 -0.24 -7.44 8.12
N PHE A 22 -0.85 -6.31 8.46
CA PHE A 22 -1.43 -5.37 7.50
C PHE A 22 -0.50 -4.19 7.32
N MET A 23 -0.37 -3.73 6.08
CA MET A 23 0.34 -2.51 5.71
C MET A 23 -0.62 -1.49 5.10
N ALA A 24 -0.21 -0.22 5.07
CA ALA A 24 -0.94 0.83 4.36
C ALA A 24 -1.17 0.47 2.87
N GLN A 25 -2.32 0.90 2.35
CA GLN A 25 -2.77 0.63 0.96
C GLN A 25 -2.11 1.53 -0.09
N ASP A 26 -1.16 2.39 0.31
CA ASP A 26 -0.50 3.35 -0.59
C ASP A 26 0.68 2.76 -1.38
N PHE A 27 1.09 1.53 -1.04
CA PHE A 27 2.25 0.83 -1.61
C PHE A 27 3.55 1.65 -1.57
N SER A 28 3.67 2.56 -0.60
CA SER A 28 4.87 3.36 -0.40
C SER A 28 6.06 2.49 0.00
N GLY A 29 7.27 3.04 -0.17
CA GLY A 29 8.46 2.37 0.34
C GLY A 29 8.41 2.22 1.86
N ASP A 30 7.68 3.08 2.56
CA ASP A 30 7.49 2.99 4.01
C ASP A 30 6.57 1.85 4.42
N ALA A 31 5.45 1.68 3.72
CA ALA A 31 4.54 0.58 3.96
C ALA A 31 5.24 -0.77 3.71
N ILE A 32 5.98 -0.89 2.61
CA ILE A 32 6.72 -2.11 2.26
C ILE A 32 7.91 -2.32 3.21
N GLY A 33 8.70 -1.28 3.45
CA GLY A 33 9.88 -1.34 4.30
C GLY A 33 9.56 -1.77 5.73
N SER A 34 8.54 -1.16 6.33
CA SER A 34 8.07 -1.49 7.67
C SER A 34 7.49 -2.91 7.75
N ALA A 35 6.69 -3.34 6.78
CA ALA A 35 6.08 -4.66 6.77
C ALA A 35 7.10 -5.80 6.54
N TRP A 36 8.05 -5.63 5.62
CA TRP A 36 9.06 -6.65 5.31
C TRP A 36 10.01 -6.83 6.49
N ALA A 37 10.46 -5.73 7.09
CA ALA A 37 11.28 -5.79 8.28
C ALA A 37 10.55 -6.42 9.47
N THR A 38 9.27 -6.07 9.68
CA THR A 38 8.44 -6.66 10.75
C THR A 38 8.28 -8.16 10.54
N TYR A 39 7.98 -8.60 9.32
CA TYR A 39 7.92 -10.01 8.94
C TYR A 39 9.22 -10.75 9.29
N SER A 40 10.36 -10.26 8.81
CA SER A 40 11.66 -10.90 9.02
C SER A 40 12.04 -10.94 10.50
N PHE A 41 11.74 -9.88 11.25
CA PHE A 41 11.96 -9.84 12.69
C PHE A 41 11.13 -10.89 13.44
N LEU A 42 9.84 -11.03 13.12
CA LEU A 42 8.97 -12.05 13.73
C LEU A 42 9.48 -13.46 13.40
N LYS A 43 9.83 -13.72 12.15
CA LYS A 43 10.36 -15.01 11.71
C LYS A 43 11.62 -15.40 12.47
N LYS A 44 12.55 -14.47 12.69
CA LYS A 44 13.76 -14.72 13.50
C LYS A 44 13.47 -14.98 14.97
N ASN A 45 12.35 -14.51 15.49
CA ASN A 45 11.87 -14.81 16.83
C ASN A 45 11.02 -16.10 16.89
N ASN A 46 11.05 -16.93 15.84
CA ASN A 46 10.26 -18.16 15.70
C ASN A 46 8.74 -17.93 15.77
N ILE A 47 8.29 -16.78 15.28
CA ILE A 47 6.87 -16.44 15.13
C ILE A 47 6.54 -16.52 13.65
N GLU A 48 5.56 -17.34 13.29
CA GLU A 48 5.06 -17.39 11.92
C GLU A 48 4.30 -16.10 11.61
N ALA A 49 4.59 -15.50 10.47
CA ALA A 49 3.95 -14.28 10.04
C ALA A 49 3.37 -14.44 8.63
N THR A 50 2.31 -13.70 8.33
CA THR A 50 1.76 -13.57 6.98
C THR A 50 1.52 -12.09 6.72
N VAL A 51 1.98 -11.60 5.56
CA VAL A 51 1.75 -10.20 5.16
C VAL A 51 0.57 -10.13 4.20
N VAL A 52 -0.37 -9.26 4.50
CA VAL A 52 -1.46 -8.91 3.58
C VAL A 52 -0.97 -7.80 2.66
N VAL A 53 -0.83 -8.10 1.37
CA VAL A 53 -0.45 -7.14 0.33
C VAL A 53 -1.62 -7.01 -0.65
N PRO A 54 -2.16 -5.80 -0.87
CA PRO A 54 -3.29 -5.62 -1.77
C PRO A 54 -2.92 -5.93 -3.23
N SER A 55 -3.91 -6.29 -4.05
CA SER A 55 -3.76 -7.03 -5.32
C SER A 55 -3.06 -6.31 -6.50
N ASP A 56 -2.28 -5.25 -6.28
CA ASP A 56 -1.56 -4.55 -7.36
C ASP A 56 -0.05 -4.81 -7.33
N GLU A 57 0.36 -5.88 -8.02
CA GLU A 57 1.77 -6.31 -8.08
C GLU A 57 2.70 -5.29 -8.76
N ARG A 58 2.19 -4.32 -9.53
CA ARG A 58 3.02 -3.36 -10.28
C ARG A 58 3.87 -2.50 -9.36
N TYR A 59 3.39 -2.21 -8.16
CA TYR A 59 4.13 -1.42 -7.19
C TYR A 59 5.30 -2.20 -6.56
N LEU A 60 5.19 -3.53 -6.49
CA LEU A 60 6.26 -4.38 -5.95
C LEU A 60 7.49 -4.44 -6.87
N GLU A 61 7.35 -4.18 -8.17
CA GLU A 61 8.50 -4.19 -9.09
C GLU A 61 9.57 -3.15 -8.68
N ARG A 62 9.15 -1.95 -8.22
CA ARG A 62 10.07 -0.90 -7.75
C ARG A 62 10.87 -1.32 -6.51
N PHE A 63 10.32 -2.25 -5.72
CA PHE A 63 10.92 -2.76 -4.47
C PHE A 63 11.46 -4.19 -4.62
N SER A 64 11.58 -4.69 -5.85
CA SER A 64 12.09 -6.04 -6.16
C SER A 64 13.52 -6.32 -5.69
N PHE A 65 14.27 -5.28 -5.29
CA PHE A 65 15.61 -5.40 -4.74
C PHE A 65 15.63 -5.75 -3.24
N LEU A 66 14.47 -5.71 -2.56
CA LEU A 66 14.28 -6.11 -1.18
C LEU A 66 13.95 -7.61 -1.08
N GLU A 67 14.35 -8.24 0.03
CA GLU A 67 14.02 -9.63 0.31
C GLU A 67 12.53 -9.77 0.66
N LYS A 68 11.75 -10.38 -0.24
CA LYS A 68 10.30 -10.52 -0.09
C LYS A 68 9.92 -11.57 0.97
N PRO A 69 8.89 -11.31 1.82
CA PRO A 69 8.29 -12.33 2.67
C PRO A 69 7.87 -13.57 1.89
N GLU A 70 8.05 -14.74 2.49
CA GLU A 70 7.65 -16.02 1.86
C GLU A 70 6.12 -16.20 1.83
N THR A 71 5.44 -15.64 2.84
CA THR A 71 4.00 -15.76 3.05
C THR A 71 3.32 -14.42 2.86
N VAL A 72 2.89 -14.18 1.61
CA VAL A 72 2.12 -13.00 1.21
C VAL A 72 0.78 -13.43 0.64
N ILE A 73 -0.30 -12.78 1.09
CA ILE A 73 -1.68 -13.02 0.61
C ILE A 73 -2.33 -11.69 0.22
N ASP A 74 -3.28 -11.74 -0.71
CA ASP A 74 -4.07 -10.59 -1.16
C ASP A 74 -5.47 -10.52 -0.57
N SER A 75 -5.90 -11.62 0.07
CA SER A 75 -7.21 -11.78 0.69
C SER A 75 -7.11 -12.74 1.87
N LEU A 76 -8.03 -12.61 2.83
CA LEU A 76 -8.12 -13.51 3.99
C LEU A 76 -8.97 -14.76 3.73
N ALA A 77 -9.14 -15.15 2.47
CA ALA A 77 -9.83 -16.38 2.12
C ALA A 77 -9.15 -17.59 2.81
N GLY A 78 -9.93 -18.35 3.59
CA GLY A 78 -9.41 -19.48 4.37
C GLY A 78 -8.56 -19.09 5.58
N ALA A 79 -8.70 -17.86 6.10
CA ALA A 79 -8.08 -17.46 7.38
C ALA A 79 -8.84 -17.95 8.62
N ARG A 80 -10.08 -18.42 8.43
CA ARG A 80 -10.99 -18.87 9.48
C ARG A 80 -11.48 -20.28 9.19
N ASP A 81 -11.32 -21.18 10.15
CA ASP A 81 -11.93 -22.50 10.06
C ASP A 81 -13.44 -22.41 10.31
N PHE A 82 -14.18 -23.40 9.83
CA PHE A 82 -15.58 -23.58 10.18
C PHE A 82 -15.76 -24.92 10.86
N VAL A 83 -16.41 -24.91 12.03
CA VAL A 83 -16.63 -26.11 12.83
C VAL A 83 -18.05 -26.61 12.63
N LEU A 84 -18.16 -27.87 12.23
CA LEU A 84 -19.39 -28.64 12.32
C LEU A 84 -19.46 -29.28 13.71
N ALA A 85 -20.30 -28.73 14.59
CA ALA A 85 -20.42 -29.19 15.98
C ALA A 85 -21.68 -30.03 16.18
N PHE A 86 -21.51 -31.17 16.86
CA PHE A 86 -22.57 -32.12 17.18
C PHE A 86 -22.71 -32.28 18.70
N ASN A 87 -23.92 -32.16 19.23
CA ASN A 87 -24.19 -32.45 20.63
C ASN A 87 -24.22 -33.97 20.87
N THR A 88 -23.10 -34.53 21.33
CA THR A 88 -22.95 -35.98 21.52
C THR A 88 -23.48 -36.51 22.85
N LYS A 89 -24.24 -35.71 23.62
CA LYS A 89 -24.71 -36.10 24.97
C LYS A 89 -25.65 -37.31 24.92
N PHE A 90 -26.55 -37.34 23.94
CA PHE A 90 -27.58 -38.37 23.82
C PHE A 90 -27.29 -39.42 22.74
N ASN A 91 -26.43 -39.08 21.78
CA ASN A 91 -26.05 -39.95 20.68
C ASN A 91 -24.61 -39.66 20.24
N LYS A 92 -23.70 -40.63 20.39
CA LYS A 92 -22.30 -40.44 20.03
C LYS A 92 -22.10 -40.55 18.52
N ILE A 93 -21.13 -39.81 17.99
CA ILE A 93 -20.65 -40.04 16.62
C ILE A 93 -19.55 -41.11 16.68
N THR A 94 -19.76 -42.22 15.96
CA THR A 94 -18.83 -43.37 15.96
C THR A 94 -17.90 -43.36 14.75
N ASN A 95 -18.31 -42.72 13.65
CA ASN A 95 -17.50 -42.62 12.45
C ASN A 95 -17.77 -41.31 11.70
N VAL A 96 -16.70 -40.74 11.13
CA VAL A 96 -16.75 -39.60 10.21
C VAL A 96 -15.89 -39.95 9.01
N ARG A 97 -16.46 -39.92 7.81
CA ARG A 97 -15.72 -40.12 6.55
C ARG A 97 -16.06 -39.03 5.55
N THR A 98 -15.09 -38.65 4.73
CA THR A 98 -15.25 -37.65 3.68
C THR A 98 -15.13 -38.29 2.31
N GLU A 99 -15.94 -37.86 1.36
CA GLU A 99 -15.88 -38.29 -0.04
C GLU A 99 -16.04 -37.06 -0.93
N ARG A 100 -15.17 -36.90 -1.92
CA ARG A 100 -15.29 -35.83 -2.91
C ARG A 100 -15.89 -36.41 -4.18
N ILE A 101 -17.05 -35.91 -4.58
CA ILE A 101 -17.78 -36.33 -5.79
C ILE A 101 -18.07 -35.05 -6.58
N ASP A 102 -17.59 -34.97 -7.82
CA ASP A 102 -17.64 -33.77 -8.65
C ASP A 102 -17.13 -32.52 -7.90
N GLU A 103 -17.98 -31.50 -7.74
CA GLU A 103 -17.69 -30.25 -7.03
C GLU A 103 -18.12 -30.27 -5.55
N GLU A 104 -18.62 -31.40 -5.04
CA GLU A 104 -19.11 -31.55 -3.67
C GLU A 104 -18.10 -32.29 -2.76
N LEU A 105 -17.81 -31.71 -1.60
CA LEU A 105 -17.21 -32.44 -0.48
C LEU A 105 -18.32 -32.94 0.44
N ARG A 106 -18.59 -34.24 0.42
CA ARG A 106 -19.60 -34.88 1.27
C ARG A 106 -18.96 -35.40 2.55
N ILE A 107 -19.53 -35.01 3.69
CA ILE A 107 -19.13 -35.48 5.01
C ILE A 107 -20.21 -36.45 5.50
N PHE A 108 -19.87 -37.73 5.60
CA PHE A 108 -20.75 -38.77 6.13
C PHE A 108 -20.47 -38.98 7.60
N ILE A 109 -21.53 -38.94 8.41
CA ILE A 109 -21.46 -39.02 9.86
C ILE A 109 -22.32 -40.19 10.30
N THR A 110 -21.73 -41.11 11.06
CA THR A 110 -22.44 -42.29 11.58
C THR A 110 -22.67 -42.11 13.08
N PRO A 111 -23.94 -41.98 13.52
CA PRO A 111 -24.28 -41.99 14.95
C PRO A 111 -24.23 -43.42 15.51
N GLU A 112 -24.10 -43.54 16.83
CA GLU A 112 -24.19 -44.81 17.55
C GLU A 112 -25.60 -45.41 17.46
N LYS A 113 -26.64 -44.57 17.48
CA LYS A 113 -28.04 -44.99 17.50
C LYS A 113 -28.88 -44.20 16.50
N GLY A 114 -29.74 -44.88 15.73
CA GLY A 114 -30.78 -44.25 14.91
C GLY A 114 -30.26 -43.14 13.98
N SER A 115 -31.02 -42.05 13.87
CA SER A 115 -30.65 -40.86 13.09
C SER A 115 -30.13 -39.73 13.97
N ILE A 116 -29.40 -38.79 13.37
CA ILE A 116 -29.00 -37.53 14.01
C ILE A 116 -30.20 -36.58 14.00
N ASP A 117 -30.50 -35.94 15.13
CA ASP A 117 -31.48 -34.85 15.19
C ASP A 117 -30.83 -33.58 14.61
N PRO A 118 -31.44 -32.91 13.60
CA PRO A 118 -30.89 -31.67 13.06
C PRO A 118 -30.69 -30.56 14.10
N ARG A 119 -31.38 -30.62 15.24
CA ARG A 119 -31.20 -29.66 16.36
C ARG A 119 -29.93 -29.90 17.17
N ASP A 120 -29.34 -31.09 17.09
CA ASP A 120 -28.06 -31.40 17.71
C ASP A 120 -26.88 -30.97 16.84
N PHE A 121 -27.14 -30.39 15.67
CA PHE A 121 -26.16 -29.91 14.71
C PHE A 121 -26.06 -28.38 14.72
N SER A 122 -24.84 -27.86 14.67
CA SER A 122 -24.59 -26.44 14.49
C SER A 122 -23.37 -26.19 13.60
N PHE A 123 -23.46 -25.15 12.78
CA PHE A 123 -22.34 -24.62 12.02
C PHE A 123 -21.82 -23.40 12.75
N ILE A 124 -20.59 -23.49 13.28
CA ILE A 124 -20.02 -22.46 14.13
C ILE A 124 -18.76 -21.94 13.43
N PRO A 125 -18.65 -20.62 13.20
CA PRO A 125 -17.39 -20.03 12.79
C PRO A 125 -16.32 -20.32 13.84
N ALA A 126 -15.19 -20.90 13.46
CA ALA A 126 -14.09 -21.12 14.40
C ALA A 126 -13.38 -19.79 14.70
N LYS A 127 -12.35 -19.85 15.56
CA LYS A 127 -11.42 -18.74 15.69
C LYS A 127 -10.59 -18.58 14.41
N PHE A 128 -10.14 -17.36 14.16
CA PHE A 128 -9.09 -17.14 13.16
C PHE A 128 -7.85 -17.96 13.50
N LYS A 129 -7.13 -18.40 12.47
CA LYS A 129 -5.85 -19.11 12.63
C LYS A 129 -4.73 -18.22 13.17
N TYR A 130 -4.95 -16.91 13.15
CA TYR A 130 -4.02 -15.89 13.65
C TYR A 130 -4.36 -15.53 15.09
N ASP A 131 -3.33 -15.38 15.91
CA ASP A 131 -3.44 -15.01 17.34
C ASP A 131 -3.04 -13.55 17.61
N LEU A 132 -2.52 -12.85 16.61
CA LEU A 132 -2.21 -11.43 16.65
C LEU A 132 -2.35 -10.80 15.27
N VAL A 133 -2.87 -9.57 15.25
CA VAL A 133 -2.84 -8.68 14.09
C VAL A 133 -1.88 -7.52 14.39
N ILE A 134 -0.97 -7.23 13.46
CA ILE A 134 -0.15 -6.02 13.48
C ILE A 134 -0.55 -5.16 12.28
N VAL A 135 -0.97 -3.92 12.54
CA VAL A 135 -1.31 -2.94 11.51
C VAL A 135 -0.22 -1.87 11.47
N LEU A 136 0.34 -1.64 10.28
CA LEU A 136 1.46 -0.74 10.05
C LEU A 136 1.02 0.42 9.13
N GLY A 137 1.20 1.65 9.59
CA GLY A 137 1.07 2.84 8.74
C GLY A 137 -0.36 3.19 8.34
N SER A 138 -1.37 2.69 9.05
CA SER A 138 -2.79 2.99 8.79
C SER A 138 -3.37 3.83 9.93
N PRO A 139 -3.96 5.01 9.66
CA PRO A 139 -4.52 5.88 10.71
C PRO A 139 -5.77 5.27 11.35
N ASP A 140 -6.57 4.53 10.58
CA ASP A 140 -7.79 3.88 11.02
C ASP A 140 -7.93 2.49 10.33
N LYS A 141 -8.98 1.74 10.70
CA LYS A 141 -9.20 0.39 10.13
C LYS A 141 -9.76 0.48 8.72
N GLU A 142 -10.58 1.49 8.46
CA GLU A 142 -11.25 1.78 7.19
C GLU A 142 -10.23 2.02 6.05
N SER A 143 -9.09 2.64 6.37
CA SER A 143 -7.97 2.91 5.46
C SER A 143 -7.26 1.64 4.96
N LEU A 144 -7.51 0.48 5.59
CA LEU A 144 -7.08 -0.82 5.07
C LEU A 144 -7.93 -1.30 3.89
N GLY A 145 -8.98 -0.57 3.53
CA GLY A 145 -9.79 -0.77 2.34
C GLY A 145 -10.48 -2.13 2.29
N LYS A 146 -10.52 -2.73 1.10
CA LYS A 146 -11.30 -3.93 0.80
C LYS A 146 -11.03 -5.10 1.77
N VAL A 147 -9.79 -5.28 2.21
CA VAL A 147 -9.47 -6.40 3.11
C VAL A 147 -10.15 -6.23 4.46
N TYR A 148 -10.23 -5.00 4.98
CA TYR A 148 -10.99 -4.70 6.20
C TYR A 148 -12.50 -4.81 5.97
N GLU A 149 -13.02 -4.24 4.87
CA GLU A 149 -14.44 -4.29 4.53
C GLU A 149 -14.98 -5.74 4.45
N GLU A 150 -14.18 -6.65 3.90
CA GLU A 150 -14.54 -8.06 3.76
C GLU A 150 -14.31 -8.88 5.04
N ASN A 151 -13.48 -8.40 5.98
CA ASN A 151 -13.06 -9.17 7.16
C ASN A 151 -13.02 -8.32 8.45
N PRO A 152 -14.09 -7.58 8.81
CA PRO A 152 -14.05 -6.69 9.97
C PRO A 152 -13.86 -7.46 11.29
N ASP A 153 -14.43 -8.67 11.39
CA ASP A 153 -14.43 -9.50 12.60
C ASP A 153 -13.03 -9.78 13.15
N ILE A 154 -12.01 -9.92 12.30
CA ILE A 154 -10.65 -10.24 12.74
C ILE A 154 -10.07 -9.15 13.67
N PHE A 155 -10.46 -7.89 13.46
CA PHE A 155 -10.01 -6.75 14.27
C PHE A 155 -10.75 -6.61 15.60
N TYR A 156 -11.72 -7.48 15.87
CA TYR A 156 -12.47 -7.54 17.13
C TYR A 156 -12.25 -8.88 17.86
N GLU A 157 -12.00 -9.96 17.12
CA GLU A 157 -11.75 -11.30 17.68
C GLU A 157 -10.27 -11.57 17.99
N VAL A 158 -9.35 -10.90 17.30
CA VAL A 158 -7.89 -11.08 17.46
C VAL A 158 -7.27 -9.80 18.03
N PRO A 159 -6.36 -9.89 19.03
CA PRO A 159 -5.60 -8.74 19.52
C PRO A 159 -4.94 -7.96 18.38
N VAL A 160 -5.00 -6.63 18.44
CA VAL A 160 -4.42 -5.73 17.44
C VAL A 160 -3.28 -4.91 18.06
N VAL A 161 -2.13 -4.89 17.39
CA VAL A 161 -1.05 -3.91 17.62
C VAL A 161 -1.10 -2.93 16.45
N ASN A 162 -1.21 -1.64 16.76
CA ASN A 162 -1.22 -0.55 15.79
C ASN A 162 0.12 0.20 15.88
N ILE A 163 0.88 0.25 14.79
CA ILE A 163 2.16 0.97 14.71
C ILE A 163 2.05 1.99 13.59
N ASP A 164 2.17 3.27 13.93
CA ASP A 164 1.89 4.35 12.99
C ASP A 164 2.63 5.65 13.35
N HIS A 165 2.59 6.63 12.45
CA HIS A 165 3.10 7.98 12.67
C HIS A 165 2.14 9.09 12.20
N HIS A 166 0.95 8.76 11.70
CA HIS A 166 -0.01 9.76 11.25
C HIS A 166 -0.64 10.51 12.44
N THR A 167 -0.86 11.81 12.28
CA THR A 167 -1.51 12.66 13.29
C THR A 167 -2.98 12.32 13.51
N GLU A 168 -3.60 11.71 12.52
CA GLU A 168 -5.02 11.36 12.47
C GLU A 168 -5.30 9.94 13.01
N ASN A 169 -4.30 9.26 13.58
CA ASN A 169 -4.45 7.88 14.03
C ASN A 169 -5.46 7.72 15.18
N ASP A 170 -6.41 6.78 15.01
CA ASP A 170 -7.52 6.52 15.92
C ASP A 170 -7.15 5.68 17.16
N ASN A 171 -5.89 5.23 17.26
CA ASN A 171 -5.41 4.38 18.36
C ASN A 171 -6.29 3.12 18.58
N PHE A 172 -6.65 2.45 17.48
CA PHE A 172 -7.62 1.36 17.47
C PHE A 172 -7.09 -0.01 17.93
N GLY A 173 -5.82 -0.11 18.30
CA GLY A 173 -5.18 -1.32 18.78
C GLY A 173 -5.36 -1.55 20.28
N GLN A 174 -5.12 -2.79 20.73
CA GLN A 174 -4.88 -3.10 22.14
C GLN A 174 -3.54 -2.49 22.61
N VAL A 175 -2.54 -2.47 21.73
CA VAL A 175 -1.29 -1.73 21.92
C VAL A 175 -1.16 -0.74 20.75
N ASN A 176 -1.02 0.54 21.07
CA ASN A 176 -0.86 1.62 20.09
C ASN A 176 0.53 2.22 20.22
N ILE A 177 1.34 2.08 19.19
CA ILE A 177 2.70 2.60 19.10
C ILE A 177 2.70 3.66 18.01
N VAL A 178 2.27 4.86 18.40
CA VAL A 178 2.13 6.00 17.48
C VAL A 178 3.15 7.06 17.85
N ASP A 179 4.08 7.37 16.94
CA ASP A 179 5.04 8.47 17.07
C ASP A 179 4.80 9.50 15.97
N ILE A 180 3.95 10.49 16.24
CA ILE A 180 3.59 11.56 15.30
C ILE A 180 4.78 12.46 14.90
N THR A 181 5.94 12.31 15.57
CA THR A 181 7.16 13.06 15.27
C THR A 181 8.12 12.28 14.39
N ALA A 182 7.89 10.99 14.17
CA ALA A 182 8.68 10.15 13.29
C ALA A 182 8.45 10.56 11.83
N SER A 183 9.50 10.41 11.02
CA SER A 183 9.41 10.72 9.59
C SER A 183 8.64 9.66 8.79
N SER A 184 8.52 8.45 9.34
CA SER A 184 7.93 7.29 8.69
C SER A 184 7.62 6.16 9.69
N THR A 185 6.74 5.23 9.32
CA THR A 185 6.45 3.99 10.09
C THR A 185 7.71 3.12 10.23
N SER A 186 8.54 3.06 9.19
CA SER A 186 9.84 2.36 9.22
C SER A 186 10.80 2.92 10.26
N GLU A 187 10.77 4.24 10.52
CA GLU A 187 11.54 4.82 11.64
C GLU A 187 11.03 4.33 12.99
N VAL A 188 9.70 4.26 13.19
CA VAL A 188 9.07 3.75 14.41
C VAL A 188 9.42 2.27 14.62
N VAL A 189 9.31 1.46 13.56
CA VAL A 189 9.62 0.03 13.58
C VAL A 189 11.11 -0.20 13.87
N ALA A 190 12.01 0.59 13.27
CA ALA A 190 13.45 0.49 13.53
C ALA A 190 13.79 0.80 15.00
N ASP A 191 13.20 1.86 15.57
CA ASP A 191 13.39 2.22 16.98
C ASP A 191 12.83 1.13 17.93
N LEU A 192 11.67 0.55 17.60
CA LEU A 192 11.11 -0.57 18.35
C LEU A 192 12.01 -1.81 18.32
N MET A 193 12.44 -2.23 17.14
CA MET A 193 13.31 -3.40 17.00
C MET A 193 14.64 -3.19 17.71
N HIS A 194 15.21 -1.99 17.64
CA HIS A 194 16.43 -1.63 18.34
C HIS A 194 16.26 -1.77 19.86
N LYS A 195 15.15 -1.29 20.41
CA LYS A 195 14.84 -1.41 21.85
C LYS A 195 14.55 -2.85 22.28
N ILE A 196 13.96 -3.67 21.42
CA ILE A 196 13.59 -5.05 21.73
C ILE A 196 14.79 -5.97 21.62
N ASP A 197 15.46 -5.98 20.47
CA ASP A 197 16.63 -6.80 20.19
C ASP A 197 17.42 -6.25 18.99
N GLU A 198 18.25 -5.23 19.24
CA GLU A 198 19.11 -4.61 18.25
C GLU A 198 19.99 -5.61 17.47
N LYS A 199 20.41 -6.71 18.12
CA LYS A 199 21.33 -7.68 17.49
C LYS A 199 20.65 -8.51 16.42
N ASN A 200 19.32 -8.58 16.45
CA ASN A 200 18.54 -9.38 15.52
C ASN A 200 18.26 -8.67 14.19
N ILE A 201 18.47 -7.35 14.14
CA ILE A 201 18.38 -6.54 12.92
C ILE A 201 19.56 -6.90 12.01
N ASP A 202 19.29 -7.62 10.93
CA ASP A 202 20.29 -7.92 9.90
C ASP A 202 20.24 -6.92 8.74
N GLU A 203 21.09 -7.17 7.75
CA GLU A 203 21.22 -6.38 6.53
C GLU A 203 19.89 -6.27 5.76
N ALA A 204 19.15 -7.37 5.57
CA ALA A 204 17.90 -7.38 4.81
C ALA A 204 16.79 -6.58 5.49
N MET A 205 16.66 -6.72 6.81
CA MET A 205 15.77 -5.90 7.63
C MET A 205 16.19 -4.43 7.59
N ALA A 206 17.48 -4.17 7.74
CA ALA A 206 18.01 -2.82 7.74
C ALA A 206 17.80 -2.11 6.39
N GLU A 207 17.98 -2.83 5.28
CA GLU A 207 17.73 -2.35 3.93
C GLU A 207 16.25 -2.03 3.70
N SER A 208 15.36 -2.89 4.18
CA SER A 208 13.90 -2.66 4.13
C SER A 208 13.51 -1.40 4.90
N LEU A 209 13.95 -1.26 6.15
CA LEU A 209 13.65 -0.10 6.99
C LEU A 209 14.24 1.20 6.41
N LEU A 210 15.49 1.15 5.93
CA LEU A 210 16.14 2.32 5.34
C LEU A 210 15.46 2.75 4.05
N THR A 211 14.95 1.79 3.26
CA THR A 211 14.14 2.08 2.06
C THR A 211 12.91 2.89 2.41
N GLY A 212 12.19 2.51 3.48
CA GLY A 212 11.02 3.24 3.93
C GLY A 212 11.31 4.65 4.40
N ILE A 213 12.37 4.83 5.20
CA ILE A 213 12.80 6.16 5.66
C ILE A 213 13.21 7.04 4.47
N ILE A 214 13.96 6.50 3.50
CA ILE A 214 14.39 7.23 2.31
C ILE A 214 13.19 7.64 1.45
N ASP A 215 12.25 6.73 1.18
CA ASP A 215 11.06 7.04 0.37
C ASP A 215 10.18 8.10 1.06
N SER A 216 9.88 7.94 2.36
CA SER A 216 9.05 8.89 3.12
C SER A 216 9.67 10.28 3.26
N THR A 217 10.99 10.38 3.33
CA THR A 217 11.70 11.67 3.44
C THR A 217 12.14 12.24 2.08
N ASN A 218 11.87 11.54 0.97
CA ASN A 218 12.42 11.83 -0.36
C ASN A 218 13.95 11.99 -0.32
N SER A 219 14.63 10.98 0.22
CA SER A 219 16.07 11.03 0.49
C SER A 219 16.46 12.24 1.34
N PHE A 220 15.75 12.45 2.44
CA PHE A 220 16.02 13.51 3.43
C PHE A 220 15.83 14.95 2.94
N GLN A 221 14.99 15.14 1.90
CA GLN A 221 14.72 16.45 1.30
C GLN A 221 13.37 17.05 1.75
N LYS A 222 12.46 16.23 2.28
CA LYS A 222 11.16 16.68 2.79
C LYS A 222 11.28 17.29 4.19
N LYS A 223 10.32 18.16 4.54
CA LYS A 223 10.24 18.86 5.83
C LYS A 223 10.02 17.93 7.04
N ASN A 224 9.52 16.71 6.81
CA ASN A 224 9.37 15.68 7.85
C ASN A 224 10.69 14.98 8.19
N THR A 225 11.81 15.34 7.58
CA THR A 225 13.13 14.85 7.96
C THR A 225 13.53 15.38 9.34
N THR A 226 13.93 14.49 10.26
CA THR A 226 14.30 14.85 11.64
C THR A 226 15.75 14.43 11.95
N PRO A 227 16.39 14.98 12.99
CA PRO A 227 17.68 14.46 13.46
C PRO A 227 17.62 12.97 13.83
N LYS A 228 16.49 12.51 14.37
CA LYS A 228 16.24 11.10 14.71
C LYS A 228 16.23 10.23 13.44
N SER A 229 15.56 10.65 12.36
CA SER A 229 15.53 9.88 11.11
C SER A 229 16.92 9.69 10.50
N LEU A 230 17.79 10.71 10.58
CA LEU A 230 19.19 10.62 10.17
C LEU A 230 20.03 9.69 11.07
N GLN A 231 19.80 9.71 12.38
CA GLN A 231 20.46 8.79 13.32
C GLN A 231 20.05 7.34 13.08
N VAL A 232 18.76 7.09 12.91
CA VAL A 232 18.23 5.75 12.58
C VAL A 232 18.78 5.29 11.24
N ALA A 233 18.82 6.15 10.22
CA ALA A 233 19.42 5.81 8.94
C ALA A 233 20.91 5.41 9.08
N SER A 234 21.69 6.17 9.86
CA SER A 234 23.09 5.85 10.15
C SER A 234 23.24 4.49 10.86
N MET A 235 22.34 4.18 11.80
CA MET A 235 22.32 2.88 12.47
C MET A 235 22.03 1.75 11.48
N LEU A 236 21.02 1.90 10.62
CA LEU A 236 20.65 0.88 9.62
C LEU A 236 21.78 0.66 8.59
N MET A 237 22.47 1.72 8.17
CA MET A 237 23.67 1.59 7.34
C MET A 237 24.80 0.84 8.05
N THR A 238 24.95 1.04 9.37
CA THR A 238 25.92 0.28 10.19
C THR A 238 25.56 -1.21 10.26
N LYS A 239 24.27 -1.56 10.12
CA LYS A 239 23.77 -2.95 10.03
C LYS A 239 23.88 -3.55 8.63
N GLY A 240 24.38 -2.80 7.64
CA GLY A 240 24.66 -3.30 6.28
C GLY A 240 23.77 -2.73 5.19
N ALA A 241 22.76 -1.92 5.51
CA ALA A 241 21.86 -1.35 4.50
C ALA A 241 22.63 -0.49 3.48
N ASP A 242 22.55 -0.85 2.19
CA ASP A 242 23.22 -0.12 1.10
C ASP A 242 22.34 1.04 0.62
N GLN A 243 22.60 2.23 1.18
CA GLN A 243 21.93 3.47 0.80
C GLN A 243 22.07 3.78 -0.71
N GLN A 244 23.19 3.44 -1.35
CA GLN A 244 23.38 3.72 -2.77
C GLN A 244 22.53 2.80 -3.64
N LYS A 245 22.42 1.52 -3.27
CA LYS A 245 21.52 0.56 -3.91
C LYS A 245 20.06 1.04 -3.78
N ILE A 246 19.64 1.42 -2.58
CA ILE A 246 18.28 1.94 -2.34
C ILE A 246 18.00 3.16 -3.23
N ILE A 247 18.87 4.18 -3.21
CA ILE A 247 18.71 5.38 -4.04
C ILE A 247 18.67 5.03 -5.53
N ARG A 248 19.49 4.06 -5.97
CA ARG A 248 19.51 3.63 -7.36
C ARG A 248 18.15 3.10 -7.78
N TYR A 249 17.56 2.18 -7.01
CA TYR A 249 16.28 1.57 -7.35
C TYR A 249 15.09 2.54 -7.19
N LEU A 250 15.11 3.39 -6.14
CA LEU A 250 14.01 4.32 -5.90
C LEU A 250 13.98 5.50 -6.88
N TYR A 251 15.15 6.03 -7.27
CA TYR A 251 15.22 7.31 -7.98
C TYR A 251 16.00 7.29 -9.28
N LYS A 252 16.96 6.37 -9.47
CA LYS A 252 17.88 6.37 -10.62
C LYS A 252 17.60 5.26 -11.64
N THR A 253 16.62 4.41 -11.42
CA THR A 253 16.16 3.42 -12.39
C THR A 253 14.76 3.77 -12.84
N GLN A 254 14.54 3.66 -14.14
CA GLN A 254 13.23 3.80 -14.79
C GLN A 254 13.11 2.71 -15.84
N PRO A 255 11.95 2.04 -15.95
CA PRO A 255 11.69 1.13 -17.06
C PRO A 255 11.92 1.81 -18.41
N LEU A 256 12.49 1.08 -19.37
CA LEU A 256 12.81 1.62 -20.69
C LEU A 256 11.58 2.22 -21.41
N HIS A 257 10.39 1.64 -21.20
CA HIS A 257 9.17 2.15 -21.80
C HIS A 257 8.83 3.56 -21.27
N LEU A 258 8.94 3.79 -19.95
CA LEU A 258 8.75 5.11 -19.35
C LEU A 258 9.80 6.11 -19.86
N LEU A 259 11.07 5.73 -19.96
CA LEU A 259 12.12 6.62 -20.49
C LEU A 259 11.82 7.05 -21.95
N LYS A 260 11.35 6.11 -22.78
CA LYS A 260 10.98 6.40 -24.18
C LYS A 260 9.76 7.32 -24.26
N LEU A 261 8.74 7.08 -23.45
CA LEU A 261 7.55 7.93 -23.41
C LEU A 261 7.88 9.33 -22.88
N TRP A 262 8.68 9.42 -21.81
CA TRP A 262 9.12 10.68 -21.23
C TRP A 262 9.88 11.53 -22.25
N GLY A 263 10.84 10.95 -22.99
CA GLY A 263 11.55 11.68 -24.04
C GLY A 263 10.63 12.22 -25.14
N ARG A 264 9.57 11.48 -25.51
CA ARG A 264 8.58 11.90 -26.51
C ARG A 264 7.69 13.03 -26.02
N VAL A 265 7.28 12.97 -24.75
CA VAL A 265 6.50 14.02 -24.08
C VAL A 265 7.32 15.30 -23.96
N MET A 266 8.56 15.20 -23.48
CA MET A 266 9.46 16.35 -23.33
C MET A 266 9.75 17.05 -24.66
N ALA A 267 9.91 16.28 -25.75
CA ALA A 267 10.12 16.83 -27.08
C ALA A 267 8.92 17.63 -27.64
N ARG A 268 7.72 17.47 -27.06
CA ARG A 268 6.48 18.16 -27.46
C ARG A 268 5.84 18.93 -26.30
N LEU A 269 6.64 19.35 -25.33
CA LEU A 269 6.14 20.14 -24.21
C LEU A 269 5.87 21.58 -24.68
N TYR A 270 4.62 22.01 -24.55
CA TYR A 270 4.16 23.38 -24.70
C TYR A 270 4.10 24.05 -23.33
N TRP A 271 4.30 25.36 -23.31
CA TRP A 271 4.29 26.18 -22.10
C TRP A 271 3.35 27.37 -22.25
N GLU A 272 2.45 27.52 -21.28
CA GLU A 272 1.52 28.65 -21.16
C GLU A 272 1.91 29.47 -19.92
N ASP A 273 2.62 30.58 -20.14
CA ASP A 273 3.18 31.44 -19.09
C ASP A 273 2.13 31.99 -18.13
N ASP A 274 0.95 32.34 -18.63
CA ASP A 274 -0.06 33.10 -17.89
C ASP A 274 -0.80 32.27 -16.84
N ILE A 275 -0.91 30.96 -17.06
CA ILE A 275 -1.52 29.99 -16.14
C ILE A 275 -0.50 29.02 -15.55
N PHE A 276 0.80 29.22 -15.83
CA PHE A 276 1.90 28.36 -15.40
C PHE A 276 1.67 26.87 -15.75
N LEU A 277 1.18 26.60 -16.96
CA LEU A 277 0.84 25.26 -17.43
C LEU A 277 1.89 24.73 -18.41
N ALA A 278 2.48 23.58 -18.09
CA ALA A 278 3.23 22.78 -19.05
C ALA A 278 2.35 21.65 -19.56
N TRP A 279 2.24 21.47 -20.88
CA TRP A 279 1.40 20.41 -21.44
C TRP A 279 1.97 19.76 -22.68
N ALA A 280 1.57 18.51 -22.97
CA ALA A 280 1.98 17.83 -24.19
C ALA A 280 0.87 16.92 -24.75
N PRO A 281 0.68 16.88 -26.09
CA PRO A 281 -0.11 15.84 -26.74
C PRO A 281 0.70 14.54 -26.85
N VAL A 282 0.07 13.41 -26.57
CA VAL A 282 0.60 12.06 -26.74
C VAL A 282 -0.29 11.31 -27.71
N PHE A 283 0.29 10.81 -28.80
CA PHE A 283 -0.43 10.11 -29.85
C PHE A 283 -0.36 8.60 -29.64
N LEU A 284 -1.20 7.85 -30.35
CA LEU A 284 -1.23 6.38 -30.25
C LEU A 284 0.13 5.77 -30.59
N GLU A 285 0.82 6.33 -31.59
CA GLU A 285 2.15 5.90 -32.02
C GLU A 285 3.19 6.02 -30.90
N ASP A 286 3.01 6.98 -29.98
CA ASP A 286 3.93 7.16 -28.85
C ASP A 286 3.83 6.01 -27.88
N PHE A 287 2.62 5.59 -27.51
CA PHE A 287 2.39 4.42 -26.66
C PHE A 287 2.93 3.15 -27.33
N VAL A 288 2.66 2.97 -28.63
CA VAL A 288 3.15 1.80 -29.38
C VAL A 288 4.68 1.76 -29.44
N GLN A 289 5.34 2.86 -29.79
CA GLN A 289 6.80 2.90 -29.97
C GLN A 289 7.57 2.88 -28.64
N SER A 290 6.97 3.43 -27.58
CA SER A 290 7.53 3.33 -26.22
C SER A 290 7.25 1.97 -25.57
N ARG A 291 6.22 1.24 -26.03
CA ARG A 291 5.62 0.08 -25.33
C ARG A 291 5.01 0.47 -23.98
N SER A 292 4.49 1.69 -23.89
CA SER A 292 3.78 2.21 -22.73
C SER A 292 2.28 2.09 -22.88
N LYS A 293 1.58 2.32 -21.78
CA LYS A 293 0.11 2.36 -21.70
C LYS A 293 -0.35 3.74 -21.19
N PRO A 294 -1.63 4.11 -21.39
CA PRO A 294 -2.19 5.33 -20.79
C PRO A 294 -2.02 5.41 -19.27
N SER A 295 -2.02 4.26 -18.58
CA SER A 295 -1.73 4.17 -17.14
C SER A 295 -0.34 4.67 -16.74
N ASP A 296 0.58 4.84 -17.70
CA ASP A 296 1.93 5.33 -17.45
C ASP A 296 2.00 6.87 -17.39
N VAL A 297 0.97 7.56 -17.91
CA VAL A 297 0.94 9.02 -18.05
C VAL A 297 1.12 9.75 -16.71
N PRO A 298 0.47 9.35 -15.59
CA PRO A 298 0.70 9.99 -14.30
C PRO A 298 2.17 10.02 -13.87
N PHE A 299 2.92 8.93 -14.13
CA PHE A 299 4.35 8.85 -13.81
C PHE A 299 5.20 9.77 -14.70
N ILE A 300 4.81 9.95 -15.96
CA ILE A 300 5.48 10.89 -16.85
C ILE A 300 5.26 12.33 -16.37
N LEU A 301 4.04 12.67 -15.96
CA LEU A 301 3.72 13.98 -15.40
C LEU A 301 4.53 14.27 -14.13
N ASP A 302 4.75 13.27 -13.27
CA ASP A 302 5.66 13.42 -12.13
C ASP A 302 7.08 13.79 -12.58
N LYS A 303 7.60 13.14 -13.64
CA LYS A 303 8.92 13.47 -14.16
C LYS A 303 8.99 14.88 -14.75
N VAL A 304 7.94 15.34 -15.45
CA VAL A 304 7.90 16.73 -15.93
C VAL A 304 7.87 17.70 -14.74
N ARG A 305 7.02 17.44 -13.74
CA ARG A 305 6.88 18.24 -12.52
C ARG A 305 8.18 18.33 -11.72
N GLU A 306 8.90 17.22 -11.55
CA GLU A 306 10.18 17.15 -10.84
C GLU A 306 11.30 17.93 -11.55
N ASN A 307 11.23 18.08 -12.88
CA ASN A 307 12.31 18.64 -13.68
C ASN A 307 12.01 20.04 -14.27
N TYR A 308 10.79 20.58 -14.06
CA TYR A 308 10.41 21.89 -14.56
C TYR A 308 9.78 22.77 -13.47
N SER A 309 10.60 23.63 -12.87
CA SER A 309 10.25 24.38 -11.65
C SER A 309 9.25 25.53 -11.84
N ALA A 310 9.05 26.02 -13.06
CA ALA A 310 8.15 27.14 -13.32
C ALA A 310 6.67 26.71 -13.37
N GLY A 311 6.39 25.43 -13.67
CA GLY A 311 5.04 24.91 -13.80
C GLY A 311 4.31 24.75 -12.47
N LYS A 312 3.03 25.11 -12.44
CA LYS A 312 2.10 24.80 -11.33
C LYS A 312 1.12 23.70 -11.71
N ILE A 313 0.84 23.58 -13.02
CA ILE A 313 -0.09 22.62 -13.61
C ILE A 313 0.67 21.88 -14.72
N PHE A 314 0.51 20.56 -14.78
CA PHE A 314 1.16 19.69 -15.75
C PHE A 314 0.09 18.81 -16.40
N MET A 315 -0.04 18.86 -17.72
CA MET A 315 -1.12 18.18 -18.43
C MET A 315 -0.60 17.32 -19.59
N VAL A 316 -1.12 16.10 -19.72
CA VAL A 316 -0.95 15.29 -20.92
C VAL A 316 -2.31 14.98 -21.49
N LEU A 317 -2.44 15.11 -22.81
CA LEU A 317 -3.64 14.77 -23.57
C LEU A 317 -3.34 13.62 -24.52
N TYR A 318 -4.27 12.68 -24.67
CA TYR A 318 -4.13 11.58 -25.63
C TYR A 318 -5.47 11.12 -26.18
N ASN A 319 -5.47 10.62 -27.42
CA ASN A 319 -6.67 10.06 -28.04
C ASN A 319 -7.01 8.70 -27.40
N HIS A 320 -8.24 8.55 -26.91
CA HIS A 320 -8.73 7.30 -26.33
C HIS A 320 -9.54 6.48 -27.34
N SER A 321 -10.45 7.14 -28.05
CA SER A 321 -11.29 6.55 -29.09
C SER A 321 -11.59 7.61 -30.16
N ALA A 322 -12.29 7.22 -31.24
CA ALA A 322 -12.70 8.17 -32.26
C ALA A 322 -13.61 9.24 -31.65
N GLY A 323 -13.18 10.51 -31.72
CA GLY A 323 -13.91 11.64 -31.16
C GLY A 323 -13.73 11.87 -29.65
N GLU A 324 -12.89 11.09 -28.96
CA GLU A 324 -12.62 11.29 -27.52
C GLU A 324 -11.13 11.47 -27.24
N VAL A 325 -10.79 12.63 -26.67
CA VAL A 325 -9.48 12.94 -26.08
C VAL A 325 -9.60 12.81 -24.59
N ARG A 326 -8.65 12.11 -23.96
CA ARG A 326 -8.51 12.07 -22.50
C ARG A 326 -7.37 12.96 -22.05
N GLY A 327 -7.56 13.58 -20.90
CA GLY A 327 -6.56 14.41 -20.27
C GLY A 327 -6.25 13.95 -18.86
N VAL A 328 -4.97 13.98 -18.51
CA VAL A 328 -4.46 13.73 -17.17
C VAL A 328 -3.74 14.98 -16.72
N ILE A 329 -4.10 15.51 -15.54
CA ILE A 329 -3.46 16.67 -14.94
C ILE A 329 -2.87 16.29 -13.58
N LYS A 330 -1.63 16.72 -13.34
CA LYS A 330 -1.03 16.78 -12.00
C LYS A 330 -0.70 18.23 -11.64
N CYS A 331 -0.83 18.56 -10.37
CA CYS A 331 -0.52 19.89 -9.85
C CYS A 331 0.65 19.85 -8.87
N ILE A 332 1.23 21.01 -8.58
CA ILE A 332 2.33 21.14 -7.61
C ILE A 332 1.87 20.91 -6.15
N ASN A 333 0.58 21.11 -5.85
CA ASN A 333 0.00 20.87 -4.53
C ASN A 333 -1.53 20.64 -4.60
N ASN A 334 -2.10 20.21 -3.47
CA ASN A 334 -3.52 19.86 -3.36
C ASN A 334 -4.46 21.05 -3.55
N ASP A 335 -4.05 22.26 -3.16
CA ASP A 335 -4.89 23.46 -3.34
C ASP A 335 -5.05 23.81 -4.82
N GLN A 336 -3.97 23.68 -5.61
CA GLN A 336 -4.04 23.86 -7.06
C GLN A 336 -4.86 22.74 -7.72
N ALA A 337 -4.69 21.50 -7.27
CA ALA A 337 -5.49 20.38 -7.77
C ALA A 337 -7.00 20.61 -7.55
N LYS A 338 -7.41 21.07 -6.36
CA LYS A 338 -8.81 21.40 -6.04
C LYS A 338 -9.38 22.50 -6.93
N LYS A 339 -8.59 23.54 -7.23
CA LYS A 339 -9.02 24.61 -8.14
C LYS A 339 -9.23 24.08 -9.56
N VAL A 340 -8.25 23.35 -10.09
CA VAL A 340 -8.33 22.75 -11.43
C VAL A 340 -9.52 21.79 -11.52
N SER A 341 -9.74 20.96 -10.50
CA SER A 341 -10.83 19.99 -10.48
C SER A 341 -12.21 20.67 -10.50
N GLN A 342 -12.36 21.82 -9.81
CA GLN A 342 -13.57 22.62 -9.84
C GLN A 342 -13.82 23.28 -11.20
N ILE A 343 -12.77 23.80 -11.84
CA ILE A 343 -12.87 24.46 -13.15
C ILE A 343 -13.28 23.47 -14.24
N LEU A 344 -12.75 22.26 -14.19
CA LEU A 344 -13.01 21.21 -15.18
C LEU A 344 -14.18 20.28 -14.81
N ASP A 345 -14.82 20.51 -13.66
CA ASP A 345 -15.89 19.65 -13.10
C ASP A 345 -15.51 18.16 -13.06
N VAL A 346 -14.31 17.86 -12.52
CA VAL A 346 -13.80 16.50 -12.41
C VAL A 346 -13.44 16.13 -10.98
N LYS A 347 -13.53 14.84 -10.68
CA LYS A 347 -13.08 14.30 -9.40
C LYS A 347 -11.56 14.13 -9.41
N VAL A 348 -10.94 14.40 -8.26
CA VAL A 348 -9.53 14.10 -8.02
C VAL A 348 -9.42 12.67 -7.51
N SER A 349 -8.54 11.87 -8.10
CA SER A 349 -8.15 10.55 -7.60
C SER A 349 -6.69 10.61 -7.17
N GLY A 350 -6.42 10.53 -5.87
CA GLY A 350 -5.07 10.76 -5.33
C GLY A 350 -4.58 12.19 -5.60
N ASP A 351 -3.49 12.33 -6.35
CA ASP A 351 -2.93 13.61 -6.82
C ASP A 351 -3.19 13.89 -8.32
N VAL A 352 -4.09 13.12 -8.94
CA VAL A 352 -4.40 13.16 -10.38
C VAL A 352 -5.82 13.67 -10.62
N CYS A 353 -5.98 14.55 -11.61
CA CYS A 353 -7.27 14.91 -12.19
C CYS A 353 -7.36 14.30 -13.60
N GLU A 354 -8.35 13.44 -13.85
CA GLU A 354 -8.61 12.87 -15.17
C GLU A 354 -9.90 13.42 -15.75
N PHE A 355 -9.92 13.68 -17.06
CA PHE A 355 -11.10 14.17 -17.77
C PHE A 355 -11.15 13.63 -19.21
N ALA A 356 -12.32 13.76 -19.84
CA ALA A 356 -12.53 13.46 -21.24
C ALA A 356 -13.14 14.68 -21.96
N GLU A 357 -12.71 14.92 -23.19
CA GLU A 357 -13.15 16.02 -24.04
C GLU A 357 -13.51 15.45 -25.42
N GLN A 358 -14.67 15.85 -25.95
CA GLN A 358 -15.14 15.38 -27.25
C GLN A 358 -14.41 16.14 -28.36
N SER A 359 -13.42 15.49 -28.97
CA SER A 359 -12.60 16.05 -30.04
C SER A 359 -11.90 14.95 -30.83
N GLU A 360 -11.67 15.17 -32.12
CA GLU A 360 -10.85 14.29 -32.96
C GLU A 360 -9.37 14.69 -32.96
N ASP A 361 -9.04 15.89 -32.47
CA ASP A 361 -7.69 16.46 -32.52
C ASP A 361 -7.22 16.85 -31.11
N THR A 362 -6.19 16.14 -30.63
CA THR A 362 -5.58 16.35 -29.32
C THR A 362 -5.11 17.80 -29.11
N LEU A 363 -4.65 18.48 -30.17
CA LEU A 363 -4.20 19.88 -30.08
C LEU A 363 -5.39 20.85 -29.95
N GLN A 364 -6.51 20.57 -30.62
CA GLN A 364 -7.72 21.37 -30.49
C GLN A 364 -8.34 21.21 -29.11
N ALA A 365 -8.43 19.97 -28.61
CA ALA A 365 -8.83 19.70 -27.24
C ALA A 365 -7.93 20.45 -26.25
N GLY A 366 -6.60 20.45 -26.48
CA GLY A 366 -5.65 21.22 -25.67
C GLY A 366 -5.98 22.70 -25.58
N LYS A 367 -6.21 23.36 -26.72
CA LYS A 367 -6.60 24.78 -26.74
C LYS A 367 -7.88 25.04 -25.95
N HIS A 368 -8.91 24.21 -26.14
CA HIS A 368 -10.18 24.37 -25.44
C HIS A 368 -10.03 24.25 -23.92
N ILE A 369 -9.27 23.26 -23.44
CA ILE A 369 -9.03 23.06 -22.01
C ILE A 369 -8.19 24.21 -21.43
N ILE A 370 -7.18 24.69 -22.17
CA ILE A 370 -6.36 25.84 -21.76
C ILE A 370 -7.23 27.08 -21.58
N GLU A 371 -8.16 27.34 -22.50
CA GLU A 371 -9.09 28.48 -22.40
C GLU A 371 -10.01 28.36 -21.16
N LYS A 372 -10.54 27.16 -20.88
CA LYS A 372 -11.33 26.89 -19.66
C LYS A 372 -10.50 27.18 -18.39
N LEU A 373 -9.27 26.66 -18.33
CA LEU A 373 -8.37 26.86 -17.19
C LEU A 373 -8.01 28.34 -17.01
N ARG A 374 -7.72 29.04 -18.09
CA ARG A 374 -7.41 30.48 -18.09
C ARG A 374 -8.58 31.31 -17.57
N ALA A 375 -9.81 31.02 -18.01
CA ALA A 375 -11.00 31.70 -17.52
C ALA A 375 -11.25 31.43 -16.03
N GLY A 376 -11.12 30.16 -15.59
CA GLY A 376 -11.41 29.76 -14.21
C GLY A 376 -10.34 30.10 -13.18
N LEU A 377 -9.08 30.26 -13.57
CA LEU A 377 -7.99 30.66 -12.66
C LEU A 377 -7.90 32.18 -12.47
N ALA A 378 -8.52 32.95 -13.36
CA ALA A 378 -8.59 34.41 -13.27
C ALA A 378 -9.70 34.92 -12.33
N SER A 379 -10.70 34.08 -12.04
CA SER A 379 -11.76 34.29 -11.04
C SER A 379 -11.34 33.83 -9.66
#